data_AF-A0A3N4M0L1-F1
#
_entry.id   AF-A0A3N4M0L1-F1
#
_cell.length_a   1.000
_cell.length_b   1.000
_cell.length_c   1.000
_cell.angle_alpha   90.00
_cell.angle_beta   90.00
_cell.angle_gamma   90.00
#
_symmetry.space_group_name_H-M   'P 1'
#
loop_
_entity.id
_entity.type
_entity.pdbx_description
1 polymer ?
#
loop_
_entity_poly.entity_id
_entity_poly.type
_entity_poly.pdbx_seq_one_letter_code
_entity_poly.pdbx_strand_id
1 'polypeptide(L)'
;MIGYPYIRRILGSNVESSHSNYADLADPPDLYASLQEEQIPPAPEDMNPEEPDMKPHEQELRFEGDLYTPRWVRGHGNKREGWCGICKPGRWLVLKNSAFWYDKSFTHGISAATGQQFVVPKEVRRMDGNPDVWKGLCHSCNDWVSLVSNKKKGTTWFRHAYKCHTHPKIKDAPKRRRESSSNKAAAAAASVAKAKPDASSSEVVVAGIVNSIKAERGWR
;
A
#
# COMPACT_ATOMS: atom_id res chain seq x y z
N MET A 1 -9.86 32.65 -56.07
CA MET A 1 -11.13 33.24 -55.61
C MET A 1 -12.07 32.07 -55.39
N ILE A 2 -12.70 31.75 -54.25
CA ILE A 2 -13.19 32.49 -53.07
C ILE A 2 -13.24 31.38 -51.97
N GLY A 3 -12.51 31.43 -50.85
CA GLY A 3 -12.89 32.15 -49.63
C GLY A 3 -13.90 31.37 -48.77
N TYR A 4 -13.47 30.41 -47.94
CA TYR A 4 -14.33 29.81 -46.90
C TYR A 4 -14.24 30.63 -45.60
N PRO A 5 -15.35 31.10 -45.01
CA PRO A 5 -15.32 31.91 -43.81
C PRO A 5 -15.10 31.08 -42.54
N TYR A 6 -14.22 31.61 -41.70
CA TYR A 6 -13.97 31.26 -40.31
C TYR A 6 -15.17 31.68 -39.45
N ILE A 7 -15.76 30.75 -38.68
CA ILE A 7 -16.56 31.09 -37.50
C ILE A 7 -16.00 30.35 -36.29
N ARG A 8 -15.45 31.17 -35.40
CA ARG A 8 -14.96 30.88 -34.05
C ARG A 8 -16.17 30.76 -33.11
N ARG A 9 -16.27 29.67 -32.35
CA ARG A 9 -16.80 29.71 -30.99
C ARG A 9 -15.95 28.84 -30.07
N ILE A 10 -15.24 29.54 -29.21
CA ILE A 10 -14.65 29.06 -27.95
C ILE A 10 -15.78 29.03 -26.90
N LEU A 11 -15.54 28.27 -25.83
CA LEU A 11 -16.23 28.10 -24.54
C LEU A 11 -16.73 26.65 -24.45
N GLY A 12 -16.18 25.75 -23.63
CA GLY A 12 -15.32 25.92 -22.46
C GLY A 12 -15.83 24.96 -21.40
N SER A 13 -15.10 23.87 -21.17
CA SER A 13 -15.16 23.11 -19.91
C SER A 13 -13.97 22.18 -19.88
N ASN A 14 -12.85 22.78 -19.45
CA ASN A 14 -11.75 22.09 -18.80
C ASN A 14 -12.35 21.14 -17.75
N VAL A 15 -12.40 19.84 -18.04
CA VAL A 15 -12.60 18.85 -16.99
C VAL A 15 -11.26 18.80 -16.28
N GLU A 16 -11.16 19.65 -15.26
CA GLU A 16 -10.08 19.65 -14.28
C GLU A 16 -10.08 18.23 -13.69
N SER A 17 -9.25 17.38 -14.29
CA SER A 17 -8.78 16.15 -13.68
C SER A 17 -8.38 16.54 -12.26
N SER A 18 -8.91 15.83 -11.26
CA SER A 18 -8.72 16.08 -9.83
C SER A 18 -7.23 16.01 -9.46
N HIS A 19 -6.48 17.03 -9.85
CA HIS A 19 -5.19 17.35 -9.29
C HIS A 19 -5.52 17.85 -7.90
N SER A 20 -5.18 17.04 -6.89
CA SER A 20 -5.03 17.48 -5.51
C SER A 20 -4.51 18.91 -5.51
N ASN A 21 -5.28 19.81 -4.89
CA ASN A 21 -4.94 21.22 -4.73
C ASN A 21 -3.42 21.37 -4.51
N TYR A 22 -2.75 21.95 -5.50
CA TYR A 22 -1.33 22.30 -5.47
C TYR A 22 -1.17 23.59 -4.62
N ALA A 23 -1.75 23.56 -3.43
CA ALA A 23 -1.81 24.66 -2.48
C ALA A 23 -1.66 24.04 -1.09
N ASP A 24 -0.47 23.52 -0.79
CA ASP A 24 0.34 23.92 0.37
C ASP A 24 1.54 22.97 0.50
N LEU A 25 2.72 23.43 0.06
CA LEU A 25 3.96 22.66 0.27
C LEU A 25 4.44 22.76 1.74
N ALA A 26 3.78 23.49 2.65
CA ALA A 26 4.19 23.49 4.05
C ALA A 26 3.86 22.17 4.75
N ASP A 27 2.72 21.56 4.42
CA ASP A 27 2.14 20.48 5.21
C ASP A 27 2.47 19.07 4.69
N PRO A 28 2.55 18.07 5.60
CA PRO A 28 2.74 16.69 5.20
C PRO A 28 1.52 16.13 4.47
N PRO A 29 1.70 15.17 3.54
CA PRO A 29 0.58 14.57 2.83
C PRO A 29 -0.32 13.79 3.79
N ASP A 30 -1.64 14.04 3.73
CA ASP A 30 -2.62 13.22 4.44
C ASP A 30 -2.74 11.85 3.75
N LEU A 31 -2.26 10.81 4.42
CA LEU A 31 -2.30 9.44 3.93
C LEU A 31 -3.73 8.89 3.86
N TYR A 32 -4.63 9.40 4.68
CA TYR A 32 -5.95 8.83 4.93
C TYR A 32 -7.10 9.75 4.53
N ALA A 33 -6.82 10.82 3.76
CA ALA A 33 -7.86 11.75 3.27
C ALA A 33 -9.05 11.00 2.64
N SER A 34 -8.78 9.98 1.81
CA SER A 34 -9.83 9.18 1.16
C SER A 34 -10.71 8.38 2.13
N LEU A 35 -10.27 8.14 3.38
CA LEU A 35 -11.07 7.46 4.41
C LEU A 35 -12.06 8.39 5.12
N GLN A 36 -11.78 9.69 5.14
CA GLN A 36 -12.63 10.71 5.78
C GLN A 36 -13.81 11.08 4.88
N GLU A 37 -13.65 10.91 3.57
CA GLU A 37 -14.71 11.12 2.59
C GLU A 37 -15.79 10.04 2.69
N GLU A 38 -17.03 10.42 2.38
CA GLU A 38 -18.15 9.48 2.31
C GLU A 38 -17.89 8.40 1.25
N GLN A 39 -18.12 7.15 1.63
CA GLN A 39 -17.97 6.02 0.73
C GLN A 39 -19.12 5.99 -0.28
N ILE A 40 -18.78 5.96 -1.56
CA ILE A 40 -19.77 6.02 -2.63
C ILE A 40 -20.44 4.64 -2.72
N PRO A 41 -21.78 4.55 -2.81
CA PRO A 41 -22.44 3.28 -3.11
C PRO A 41 -22.13 2.82 -4.55
N PRO A 42 -22.35 1.54 -4.88
CA PRO A 42 -22.32 1.07 -6.27
C PRO A 42 -23.21 1.92 -7.19
N ALA A 43 -22.81 2.06 -8.45
CA ALA A 43 -23.57 2.80 -9.44
C ALA A 43 -24.97 2.17 -9.62
N PRO A 44 -26.02 2.96 -9.93
CA PRO A 44 -27.37 2.45 -10.08
C PRO A 44 -27.48 1.37 -11.17
N GLU A 45 -26.64 1.44 -12.21
CA GLU A 45 -26.55 0.42 -13.26
C GLU A 45 -26.05 -0.93 -12.71
N ASP A 46 -25.17 -0.91 -11.72
CA ASP A 46 -24.66 -2.11 -11.05
C ASP A 46 -25.67 -2.72 -10.06
N MET A 47 -26.67 -1.96 -9.61
CA MET A 47 -27.63 -2.40 -8.59
C MET A 47 -28.71 -3.34 -9.13
N ASN A 48 -28.96 -3.31 -10.44
CA ASN A 48 -30.00 -4.13 -11.07
C ASN A 48 -29.52 -4.80 -12.38
N PRO A 49 -28.56 -5.73 -12.31
CA PRO A 49 -28.11 -6.49 -13.46
C PRO A 49 -29.15 -7.53 -13.89
N GLU A 50 -29.07 -7.97 -15.14
CA GLU A 50 -29.95 -9.01 -15.70
C GLU A 50 -29.71 -10.39 -15.07
N GLU A 51 -28.47 -10.68 -14.67
CA GLU A 51 -28.08 -11.92 -14.00
C GLU A 51 -28.37 -11.82 -12.49
N PRO A 52 -29.27 -12.66 -11.91
CA PRO A 52 -29.64 -12.58 -10.50
C PRO A 52 -28.45 -12.69 -9.54
N ASP A 53 -27.47 -13.53 -9.87
CA ASP A 53 -26.28 -13.76 -9.04
C ASP A 53 -25.37 -12.53 -8.96
N MET A 54 -25.44 -11.65 -9.95
CA MET A 54 -24.64 -10.42 -9.99
C MET A 54 -25.33 -9.25 -9.29
N LYS A 55 -26.56 -9.43 -8.79
CA LYS A 55 -27.25 -8.38 -8.03
C LYS A 55 -26.53 -8.11 -6.70
N PRO A 56 -26.07 -6.86 -6.45
CA PRO A 56 -25.49 -6.48 -5.18
C PRO A 56 -26.45 -6.71 -4.03
N HIS A 57 -25.94 -7.30 -2.96
CA HIS A 57 -26.62 -7.37 -1.67
C HIS A 57 -25.72 -6.78 -0.60
N GLU A 58 -26.34 -6.15 0.40
CA GLU A 58 -25.64 -5.73 1.59
C GLU A 58 -25.33 -6.94 2.46
N GLN A 59 -24.11 -6.99 3.00
CA GLN A 59 -23.74 -7.96 4.02
C GLN A 59 -23.42 -7.26 5.33
N GLU A 60 -23.63 -7.97 6.43
CA GLU A 60 -23.32 -7.50 7.76
C GLU A 60 -21.80 -7.30 7.93
N LEU A 61 -21.43 -6.18 8.56
CA LEU A 61 -20.04 -5.90 8.92
C LEU A 61 -19.63 -6.73 10.14
N ARG A 62 -18.32 -6.98 10.31
CA ARG A 62 -17.83 -7.75 11.46
C ARG A 62 -18.11 -7.05 12.79
N PHE A 63 -18.09 -5.72 12.76
CA PHE A 63 -18.36 -4.82 13.87
C PHE A 63 -18.65 -3.41 13.31
N GLU A 64 -19.17 -2.53 14.16
CA GLU A 64 -19.47 -1.14 13.79
C GLU A 64 -18.19 -0.36 13.45
N GLY A 65 -18.14 0.24 12.27
CA GLY A 65 -16.96 0.97 11.80
C GLY A 65 -15.87 0.10 11.14
N ASP A 66 -16.15 -1.16 10.80
CA ASP A 66 -15.24 -1.99 10.00
C ASP A 66 -15.04 -1.39 8.59
N LEU A 67 -13.83 -0.87 8.34
CA LEU A 67 -13.43 -0.26 7.07
C LEU A 67 -12.96 -1.31 6.05
N TYR A 68 -12.67 -2.53 6.49
CA TYR A 68 -12.17 -3.58 5.62
C TYR A 68 -13.32 -4.34 4.96
N THR A 69 -14.32 -4.78 5.72
CA THR A 69 -15.38 -5.64 5.17
C THR A 69 -16.21 -4.88 4.14
N PRO A 70 -16.37 -5.40 2.90
CA PRO A 70 -17.19 -4.73 1.90
C PRO A 70 -18.64 -4.74 2.34
N ARG A 71 -19.30 -3.57 2.33
CA ARG A 71 -20.74 -3.48 2.60
C ARG A 71 -21.56 -4.18 1.50
N TRP A 72 -21.17 -3.97 0.25
CA TRP A 72 -21.85 -4.55 -0.91
C TRP A 72 -21.03 -5.70 -1.50
N VAL A 73 -21.71 -6.82 -1.71
CA VAL A 73 -21.14 -8.03 -2.33
C VAL A 73 -22.06 -8.50 -3.45
N ARG A 74 -21.46 -9.04 -4.51
CA ARG A 74 -22.19 -9.69 -5.61
C ARG A 74 -21.44 -10.90 -6.13
N GLY A 75 -22.11 -11.70 -6.95
CA GLY A 75 -21.55 -12.89 -7.57
C GLY A 75 -21.32 -14.04 -6.58
N HIS A 76 -21.00 -15.21 -7.13
CA HIS A 76 -20.72 -16.41 -6.35
C HIS A 76 -19.41 -17.08 -6.77
N GLY A 77 -18.87 -17.93 -5.87
CA GLY A 77 -17.66 -18.71 -6.12
C GLY A 77 -16.48 -17.86 -6.60
N ASN A 78 -16.02 -18.12 -7.83
CA ASN A 78 -14.84 -17.46 -8.40
C ASN A 78 -15.12 -16.03 -8.88
N LYS A 79 -16.38 -15.70 -9.14
CA LYS A 79 -16.83 -14.38 -9.58
C LYS A 79 -17.33 -13.52 -8.42
N ARG A 80 -17.15 -13.96 -7.17
CA ARG A 80 -17.55 -13.18 -6.00
C ARG A 80 -16.73 -11.90 -5.91
N GLU A 81 -17.41 -10.77 -5.86
CA GLU A 81 -16.85 -9.43 -5.87
C GLU A 81 -17.33 -8.63 -4.66
N GLY A 82 -16.46 -7.76 -4.16
CA GLY A 82 -16.76 -6.82 -3.09
C GLY A 82 -16.55 -5.40 -3.59
N TRP A 83 -17.46 -4.51 -3.22
CA TRP A 83 -17.39 -3.10 -3.58
C TRP A 83 -16.43 -2.33 -2.69
N CYS A 84 -15.56 -1.52 -3.29
CA CYS A 84 -14.75 -0.54 -2.60
C CYS A 84 -15.25 0.88 -2.91
N GLY A 85 -16.02 1.47 -1.97
CA GLY A 85 -16.53 2.85 -2.08
C GLY A 85 -15.54 3.95 -1.69
N ILE A 86 -14.36 3.56 -1.19
CA ILE A 86 -13.24 4.47 -0.84
C ILE A 86 -12.49 4.89 -2.11
N CYS A 87 -12.42 4.01 -3.11
CA CYS A 87 -11.88 4.36 -4.42
C CYS A 87 -12.72 5.43 -5.10
N LYS A 88 -12.07 6.31 -5.85
CA LYS A 88 -12.71 7.36 -6.65
C LYS A 88 -12.30 7.19 -8.13
N PRO A 89 -13.22 6.77 -9.02
CA PRO A 89 -14.55 6.24 -8.73
C PRO A 89 -14.51 4.91 -7.96
N GLY A 90 -15.63 4.52 -7.35
CA GLY A 90 -15.74 3.24 -6.65
C GLY A 90 -15.56 2.06 -7.60
N ARG A 91 -15.18 0.89 -7.06
CA ARG A 91 -14.80 -0.28 -7.88
C ARG A 91 -15.26 -1.60 -7.28
N TRP A 92 -15.70 -2.51 -8.15
CA TRP A 92 -15.86 -3.92 -7.84
C TRP A 92 -14.52 -4.64 -7.92
N LEU A 93 -14.22 -5.45 -6.91
CA LEU A 93 -12.96 -6.16 -6.79
C LEU A 93 -13.22 -7.64 -6.49
N VAL A 94 -12.58 -8.49 -7.28
CA VAL A 94 -12.68 -9.95 -7.11
C VAL A 94 -12.07 -10.37 -5.78
N LEU A 95 -12.80 -11.17 -5.01
CA LEU A 95 -12.35 -11.67 -3.71
C LEU A 95 -11.36 -12.84 -3.86
N LYS A 96 -11.63 -13.76 -4.79
CA LYS A 96 -10.85 -15.00 -4.94
C LYS A 96 -9.37 -14.77 -5.26
N ASN A 97 -9.06 -13.77 -6.07
CA ASN A 97 -7.67 -13.43 -6.42
C ASN A 97 -7.04 -12.41 -5.46
N SER A 98 -7.66 -12.16 -4.30
CA SER A 98 -7.23 -11.20 -3.29
C SER A 98 -7.12 -9.74 -3.75
N ALA A 99 -7.70 -9.37 -4.90
CA ALA A 99 -7.64 -7.99 -5.40
C ALA A 99 -8.23 -6.99 -4.39
N PHE A 100 -9.35 -7.36 -3.75
CA PHE A 100 -9.95 -6.56 -2.68
C PHE A 100 -9.00 -6.34 -1.49
N TRP A 101 -8.30 -7.39 -1.06
CA TRP A 101 -7.34 -7.30 0.04
C TRP A 101 -6.17 -6.38 -0.29
N TYR A 102 -5.59 -6.52 -1.49
CA TYR A 102 -4.48 -5.67 -1.96
C TYR A 102 -4.87 -4.20 -2.02
N ASP A 103 -6.08 -3.90 -2.52
CA ASP A 103 -6.59 -2.55 -2.63
C ASP A 103 -6.80 -1.91 -1.25
N LYS A 104 -7.54 -2.57 -0.35
CA LYS A 104 -7.76 -2.07 1.02
C LYS A 104 -6.45 -1.85 1.76
N SER A 105 -5.51 -2.79 1.67
CA SER A 105 -4.26 -2.73 2.42
C SER A 105 -3.28 -1.69 1.87
N PHE A 106 -3.09 -1.61 0.55
CA PHE A 106 -1.99 -0.84 -0.04
C PHE A 106 -2.41 0.44 -0.76
N THR A 107 -3.69 0.59 -1.08
CA THR A 107 -4.26 1.85 -1.60
C THR A 107 -4.81 2.68 -0.45
N HIS A 108 -5.53 2.06 0.49
CA HIS A 108 -6.28 2.76 1.53
C HIS A 108 -5.70 2.60 2.95
N GLY A 109 -4.68 1.76 3.12
CA GLY A 109 -4.00 1.61 4.40
C GLY A 109 -4.86 0.97 5.48
N ILE A 110 -5.76 0.06 5.12
CA ILE A 110 -6.66 -0.64 6.05
C ILE A 110 -6.16 -2.05 6.33
N SER A 111 -6.10 -2.42 7.60
CA SER A 111 -5.71 -3.75 8.05
C SER A 111 -6.86 -4.74 7.91
N ALA A 112 -6.61 -5.85 7.20
CA ALA A 112 -7.55 -6.96 7.08
C ALA A 112 -7.87 -7.66 8.41
N ALA A 113 -6.93 -7.62 9.36
CA ALA A 113 -7.05 -8.28 10.64
C ALA A 113 -7.91 -7.46 11.62
N THR A 114 -7.71 -6.14 11.65
CA THR A 114 -8.39 -5.27 12.61
C THR A 114 -9.61 -4.55 12.04
N GLY A 115 -9.78 -4.52 10.71
CA GLY A 115 -10.82 -3.73 10.05
C GLY A 115 -10.59 -2.22 10.14
N GLN A 116 -9.44 -1.77 10.64
CA GLN A 116 -9.13 -0.37 10.91
C GLN A 116 -7.93 0.10 10.08
N GLN A 117 -7.75 1.42 9.97
CA GLN A 117 -6.57 2.02 9.35
C GLN A 117 -5.28 1.62 10.08
N PHE A 118 -4.17 1.54 9.34
CA PHE A 118 -2.86 1.35 9.94
C PHE A 118 -2.48 2.55 10.81
N VAL A 119 -1.67 2.29 11.83
CA VAL A 119 -1.14 3.35 12.69
C VAL A 119 -0.37 4.39 11.86
N VAL A 120 -0.67 5.66 12.11
CA VAL A 120 0.01 6.81 11.51
C VAL A 120 1.48 6.89 11.95
N PRO A 121 2.36 7.58 11.21
CA PRO A 121 3.71 7.86 11.68
C PRO A 121 3.71 8.61 13.01
N LYS A 122 4.66 8.31 13.90
CA LYS A 122 4.88 9.07 15.15
C LYS A 122 5.28 10.51 14.87
N GLU A 123 6.15 10.68 13.89
CA GLU A 123 6.69 11.95 13.45
C GLU A 123 6.72 11.95 11.93
N VAL A 124 6.60 13.13 11.34
CA VAL A 124 6.69 13.32 9.89
C VAL A 124 7.67 14.45 9.61
N ARG A 125 8.58 14.24 8.66
CA ARG A 125 9.57 15.23 8.25
C ARG A 125 9.86 15.19 6.76
N ARG A 126 10.37 16.30 6.23
CA ARG A 126 10.97 16.36 4.89
C ARG A 126 12.33 15.67 4.88
N MET A 127 12.71 15.09 3.74
CA MET A 127 14.02 14.49 3.56
C MET A 127 15.08 15.58 3.33
N ASP A 128 16.21 15.46 4.02
CA ASP A 128 17.38 16.30 3.80
C ASP A 128 17.85 16.19 2.34
N GLY A 129 17.90 17.31 1.63
CA GLY A 129 18.33 17.38 0.23
C GLY A 129 17.25 17.05 -0.81
N ASN A 130 16.02 16.71 -0.41
CA ASN A 130 14.88 16.66 -1.32
C ASN A 130 13.58 17.09 -0.62
N PRO A 131 13.18 18.38 -0.75
CA PRO A 131 12.02 18.93 -0.05
C PRO A 131 10.69 18.27 -0.46
N ASP A 132 10.62 17.63 -1.62
CA ASP A 132 9.38 17.03 -2.14
C ASP A 132 9.09 15.64 -1.54
N VAL A 133 10.05 15.06 -0.80
CA VAL A 133 9.92 13.72 -0.24
C VAL A 133 9.67 13.78 1.26
N TRP A 134 8.48 13.36 1.67
CA TRP A 134 8.11 13.21 3.06
C TRP A 134 8.41 11.80 3.59
N LYS A 135 8.93 11.73 4.82
CA LYS A 135 9.17 10.50 5.57
C LYS A 135 8.44 10.53 6.91
N GLY A 136 7.91 9.39 7.32
CA GLY A 136 7.32 9.16 8.63
C GLY A 136 8.19 8.27 9.51
N LEU A 137 8.17 8.46 10.82
CA LEU A 137 8.82 7.58 11.80
C LEU A 137 7.87 6.45 12.21
N CYS A 138 8.24 5.21 11.92
CA CYS A 138 7.44 4.05 12.31
C CYS A 138 7.47 3.81 13.82
N HIS A 139 6.30 3.62 14.43
CA HIS A 139 6.18 3.40 15.87
C HIS A 139 6.82 2.08 16.34
N SER A 140 6.86 1.06 15.46
CA SER A 140 7.27 -0.30 15.79
C SER A 140 8.78 -0.51 15.59
N CYS A 141 9.34 -0.13 14.43
CA CYS A 141 10.77 -0.32 14.17
C CYS A 141 11.64 0.91 14.42
N ASN A 142 11.03 2.09 14.62
CA ASN A 142 11.70 3.39 14.75
C ASN A 142 12.58 3.77 13.55
N ASP A 143 12.26 3.27 12.35
CA ASP A 143 12.90 3.68 11.09
C ASP A 143 12.07 4.75 10.38
N TRP A 144 12.77 5.64 9.65
CA TRP A 144 12.16 6.65 8.78
C TRP A 144 11.78 6.05 7.42
N VAL A 145 10.49 6.04 7.10
CA VAL A 145 9.92 5.42 5.90
C VAL A 145 9.25 6.48 5.04
N SER A 146 9.47 6.46 3.73
CA SER A 146 8.80 7.38 2.81
C SER A 146 7.28 7.25 2.89
N LEU A 147 6.57 8.38 2.92
CA LEU A 147 5.11 8.40 2.99
C LEU A 147 4.50 7.97 1.66
N VAL A 148 4.75 8.75 0.61
CA VAL A 148 4.22 8.52 -0.74
C VAL A 148 5.31 8.03 -1.70
N SER A 149 4.90 7.27 -2.71
CA SER A 149 5.77 6.92 -3.84
C SER A 149 5.67 8.00 -4.90
N ASN A 150 6.80 8.47 -5.42
CA ASN A 150 6.87 9.55 -6.42
C ASN A 150 6.23 9.20 -7.79
N LYS A 151 5.73 7.96 -7.99
CA LYS A 151 5.27 7.48 -9.31
C LYS A 151 4.02 6.60 -9.33
N LYS A 152 3.44 6.16 -8.19
CA LYS A 152 2.39 5.11 -8.17
C LYS A 152 1.27 5.37 -7.15
N LYS A 153 0.07 4.85 -7.45
CA LYS A 153 -1.20 4.90 -6.68
C LYS A 153 -1.19 4.17 -5.32
N GLY A 154 -0.05 4.07 -4.64
CA GLY A 154 0.00 3.38 -3.34
C GLY A 154 1.13 3.90 -2.49
N THR A 155 0.82 4.16 -1.22
CA THR A 155 1.75 4.76 -0.28
C THR A 155 2.84 3.73 0.07
N THR A 156 4.09 4.17 0.11
CA THR A 156 5.19 3.33 0.60
C THR A 156 5.03 3.03 2.08
N TRP A 157 4.37 3.94 2.81
CA TRP A 157 3.98 3.77 4.20
C TRP A 157 3.11 2.53 4.43
N PHE A 158 2.02 2.34 3.69
CA PHE A 158 1.10 1.23 3.93
C PHE A 158 1.75 -0.14 3.72
N ARG A 159 2.63 -0.26 2.73
CA ARG A 159 3.41 -1.48 2.52
C ARG A 159 4.35 -1.78 3.69
N HIS A 160 4.93 -0.75 4.30
CA HIS A 160 5.73 -0.90 5.50
C HIS A 160 4.88 -1.27 6.71
N ALA A 161 3.82 -0.50 6.98
CA ALA A 161 2.89 -0.71 8.08
C ALA A 161 2.32 -2.14 8.09
N TYR A 162 1.89 -2.64 6.93
CA TYR A 162 1.40 -4.01 6.80
C TYR A 162 2.41 -5.07 7.28
N LYS A 163 3.71 -4.91 6.97
CA LYS A 163 4.75 -5.87 7.38
C LYS A 163 5.26 -5.64 8.80
N CYS A 164 5.27 -4.40 9.26
CA CYS A 164 5.92 -4.01 10.51
C CYS A 164 4.96 -4.01 11.70
N HIS A 165 3.72 -3.56 11.52
CA HIS A 165 2.75 -3.44 12.61
C HIS A 165 2.12 -4.80 12.96
N THR A 166 2.09 -5.73 12.00
CA THR A 166 1.60 -7.11 12.19
C THR A 166 2.63 -8.03 12.85
N HIS A 167 3.92 -7.67 12.80
CA HIS A 167 5.01 -8.41 13.43
C HIS A 167 5.86 -7.49 14.31
N PRO A 168 5.36 -7.07 15.49
CA PRO A 168 6.15 -6.28 16.42
C PRO A 168 7.42 -7.03 16.78
N LYS A 169 8.58 -6.48 16.39
CA LYS A 169 9.86 -6.98 16.89
C LYS A 169 10.00 -6.47 18.31
N ILE A 170 9.85 -7.35 19.29
CA ILE A 170 10.27 -7.06 20.66
C ILE A 170 11.76 -6.73 20.57
N LYS A 171 12.12 -5.51 20.98
CA LYS A 171 13.49 -5.02 20.86
C LYS A 171 13.90 -4.32 22.14
N ASP A 172 14.11 -5.12 23.18
CA ASP A 172 14.95 -4.75 24.29
C ASP A 172 16.42 -4.88 23.87
N ALA A 173 16.99 -3.77 23.37
CA ALA A 173 18.39 -3.41 23.55
C ALA A 173 18.67 -2.05 22.89
N PRO A 174 19.33 -1.10 23.59
CA PRO A 174 19.71 0.19 23.04
C PRO A 174 20.68 0.01 21.86
N LYS A 175 20.24 0.33 20.64
CA LYS A 175 21.13 0.36 19.47
C LYS A 175 22.10 1.53 19.63
N ARG A 176 23.36 1.24 19.99
CA ARG A 176 24.46 2.22 19.92
C ARG A 176 24.59 2.70 18.46
N ARG A 177 24.39 4.00 18.29
CA ARG A 177 24.62 4.77 17.06
C ARG A 177 26.07 4.56 16.61
N ARG A 178 26.27 3.98 15.42
CA ARG A 178 27.58 3.91 14.76
C ARG A 178 27.76 5.22 13.99
N GLU A 179 28.53 6.15 14.56
CA GLU A 179 29.02 7.34 13.85
C GLU A 179 29.88 6.89 12.66
N SER A 180 29.58 7.36 11.46
CA SER A 180 30.43 7.19 10.29
C SER A 180 31.51 8.26 10.29
N SER A 181 32.66 7.96 10.89
CA SER A 181 33.84 8.82 10.80
C SER A 181 34.56 8.55 9.48
N SER A 182 34.39 9.48 8.54
CA SER A 182 35.29 9.69 7.41
C SER A 182 36.65 10.16 7.93
N ASN A 183 37.72 9.38 7.70
CA ASN A 183 39.08 9.89 7.48
C ASN A 183 40.11 8.79 7.14
N LYS A 184 40.82 9.01 6.01
CA LYS A 184 42.21 8.66 5.65
C LYS A 184 42.59 7.16 5.58
N ALA A 185 43.56 6.68 4.79
CA ALA A 185 44.28 7.05 3.57
C ALA A 185 45.30 5.89 3.36
N ALA A 186 45.52 5.48 2.11
CA ALA A 186 46.68 4.82 1.48
C ALA A 186 47.67 3.85 2.22
N ALA A 187 48.18 2.91 1.39
CA ALA A 187 49.42 2.12 1.46
C ALA A 187 49.30 0.68 2.01
N ALA A 188 49.95 -0.38 1.50
CA ALA A 188 50.64 -0.71 0.26
C ALA A 188 50.98 -2.23 0.28
N ALA A 189 51.10 -2.85 -0.91
CA ALA A 189 51.95 -3.99 -1.31
C ALA A 189 51.97 -5.36 -0.55
N ALA A 190 51.51 -6.38 -1.29
CA ALA A 190 52.17 -7.67 -1.64
C ALA A 190 52.85 -8.59 -0.61
N SER A 191 52.42 -9.86 -0.56
CA SER A 191 53.28 -11.05 -0.85
C SER A 191 52.47 -12.36 -0.99
N VAL A 192 52.96 -13.23 -1.88
CA VAL A 192 52.48 -14.57 -2.27
C VAL A 192 53.19 -15.66 -1.45
N ALA A 193 52.49 -16.69 -0.96
CA ALA A 193 53.02 -18.05 -0.77
C ALA A 193 51.89 -19.08 -0.54
N LYS A 194 52.16 -20.34 -0.90
CA LYS A 194 51.24 -21.42 -1.29
C LYS A 194 51.42 -22.65 -0.38
N ALA A 195 50.34 -23.30 0.08
CA ALA A 195 50.26 -24.75 0.37
C ALA A 195 48.83 -25.22 0.78
N LYS A 196 48.38 -26.33 0.16
CA LYS A 196 47.31 -27.30 0.56
C LYS A 196 48.05 -28.64 0.89
N PRO A 197 47.45 -29.72 1.43
CA PRO A 197 46.02 -30.11 1.58
C PRO A 197 45.66 -30.49 3.06
N ASP A 198 44.42 -30.74 3.48
CA ASP A 198 43.69 -32.00 3.27
C ASP A 198 42.21 -31.95 3.73
N ALA A 199 41.49 -32.98 3.30
CA ALA A 199 40.09 -33.40 3.44
C ALA A 199 39.24 -32.97 4.65
N SER A 200 37.95 -32.66 4.39
CA SER A 200 36.78 -33.46 4.81
C SER A 200 35.49 -32.65 4.98
N SER A 201 34.39 -33.25 4.51
CA SER A 201 32.99 -33.13 4.96
C SER A 201 32.04 -32.09 4.32
N SER A 202 31.23 -32.64 3.40
CA SER A 202 29.77 -32.51 3.26
C SER A 202 29.16 -31.14 2.97
N GLU A 203 28.82 -30.93 1.70
CA GLU A 203 27.85 -29.95 1.21
C GLU A 203 26.42 -30.30 1.66
N VAL A 204 25.75 -29.33 2.28
CA VAL A 204 24.31 -29.34 2.51
C VAL A 204 23.65 -28.54 1.38
N VAL A 205 22.87 -29.26 0.58
CA VAL A 205 21.97 -28.77 -0.47
C VAL A 205 21.05 -27.65 0.04
N VAL A 206 21.07 -26.52 -0.68
CA VAL A 206 20.01 -25.50 -0.64
C VAL A 206 19.06 -25.76 -1.81
N ALA A 207 17.86 -26.26 -1.54
CA ALA A 207 16.70 -26.05 -2.40
C ALA A 207 15.39 -26.38 -1.67
N GLY A 208 14.60 -25.33 -1.42
CA GLY A 208 13.15 -25.31 -1.56
C GLY A 208 12.29 -26.15 -0.62
N ILE A 209 11.56 -25.50 0.30
CA ILE A 209 10.23 -25.96 0.71
C ILE A 209 9.29 -24.75 0.80
N VAL A 210 8.40 -24.69 -0.19
CA VAL A 210 7.04 -24.14 -0.11
C VAL A 210 6.26 -24.96 0.91
N ASN A 211 5.53 -24.34 1.84
CA ASN A 211 4.19 -24.76 2.27
C ASN A 211 3.68 -23.83 3.38
N SER A 212 2.54 -23.17 3.17
CA SER A 212 1.18 -23.70 3.38
C SER A 212 0.78 -23.61 4.85
N ILE A 213 -0.06 -22.64 5.17
CA ILE A 213 -0.89 -22.68 6.38
C ILE A 213 -2.33 -22.73 5.89
N LYS A 214 -2.83 -23.97 5.72
CA LYS A 214 -4.25 -24.32 5.82
C LYS A 214 -4.73 -23.83 7.20
N ALA A 215 -5.75 -22.99 7.25
CA ALA A 215 -7.14 -23.42 7.38
C ALA A 215 -7.29 -24.46 8.50
N GLU A 216 -7.65 -23.99 9.70
CA GLU A 216 -8.52 -24.69 10.65
C GLU A 216 -8.81 -23.76 11.83
N ARG A 217 -10.08 -23.36 11.95
CA ARG A 217 -10.79 -23.14 13.21
C ARG A 217 -12.27 -23.05 12.86
N GLY A 218 -12.89 -24.22 12.76
CA GLY A 218 -14.33 -24.35 12.87
C GLY A 218 -14.73 -24.16 14.33
N TRP A 219 -15.76 -23.35 14.55
CA TRP A 219 -16.70 -23.55 15.64
C TRP A 219 -18.10 -23.63 15.05
N ARG A 220 -18.90 -24.41 15.77
CA ARG A 220 -20.18 -25.04 15.42
C ARG A 220 -21.22 -24.13 14.80
#